data_AF-A0A538U778-F1
#
_entry.id   AF-A0A538U778-F1
#
_cell.length_a   1.000
_cell.length_b   1.000
_cell.length_c   1.000
_cell.angle_alpha   90.00
_cell.angle_beta   90.00
_cell.angle_gamma   90.00
#
_symmetry.space_group_name_H-M   'P 1'
#
loop_
_entity.id
_entity.type
_entity.pdbx_description
1 polymer ?
#
loop_
_entity_poly.entity_id
_entity_poly.type
_entity_poly.pdbx_seq_one_letter_code
_entity_poly.pdbx_strand_id
1 'polypeptide(L)'
;MRAPAGARPGPAARAAMVAALLACAAAAGADPPIRYAQTITDINRVGLSVSNYGFIGNNFTSRSPSFEFPLGSGFEHMARAGLWVGARDVDAVPHVSTGIVDENQGTVAVNSTEWTPTGNAILKRSRIANSSVYSPDAISDQDFLCTFADEPARGPSGQQGEAHTPLDVEIRQSTFAFSLPAAEDFVVLRFEVTNRGQPLSDLYVGFYAQLVSGNKNAYGTWPPSATSGPGSWYYKVYADYDTTRRVYREHFCQQAPYPGSCNLAYCPPWVGLRLLATRPTPLSDKTVSFNWWSFSPGDTARQTDVQKYALLANGRHLDPRDCIPGGNCTRARP
;
A
#
# COMPACT_ATOMS: atom_id res chain seq x y z
N MET A 1 -59.88 -56.85 -44.82
CA MET A 1 -58.78 -57.56 -45.53
C MET A 1 -57.65 -57.82 -44.55
N ARG A 2 -57.06 -59.02 -44.61
CA ARG A 2 -56.03 -59.54 -43.69
C ARG A 2 -54.83 -58.60 -43.58
N ALA A 3 -54.31 -58.45 -42.36
CA ALA A 3 -52.97 -57.92 -42.10
C ALA A 3 -51.89 -58.91 -42.58
N PRO A 4 -50.75 -58.45 -43.13
CA PRO A 4 -49.53 -59.21 -43.13
C PRO A 4 -48.66 -58.83 -41.93
N ALA A 5 -48.04 -59.86 -41.36
CA ALA A 5 -47.14 -59.80 -40.23
C ALA A 5 -45.74 -59.31 -40.64
N GLY A 6 -45.12 -58.54 -39.74
CA GLY A 6 -43.72 -58.73 -39.32
C GLY A 6 -42.59 -58.37 -40.28
N ALA A 7 -41.94 -57.25 -40.02
CA ALA A 7 -40.49 -57.10 -40.19
C ALA A 7 -39.92 -56.48 -38.91
N ARG A 8 -39.18 -57.29 -38.12
CA ARG A 8 -38.41 -56.82 -36.96
C ARG A 8 -37.09 -56.22 -37.46
N PRO A 9 -36.75 -54.95 -37.16
CA PRO A 9 -35.40 -54.44 -37.39
C PRO A 9 -34.46 -55.03 -36.33
N GLY A 10 -33.30 -55.50 -36.78
CA GLY A 10 -32.27 -56.16 -35.97
C GLY A 10 -31.53 -55.22 -34.99
N PRO A 11 -30.65 -55.79 -34.13
CA PRO A 11 -30.07 -55.12 -32.96
C PRO A 11 -28.98 -54.08 -33.30
N ALA A 12 -28.87 -53.63 -34.55
CA ALA A 12 -27.84 -52.71 -35.01
C ALA A 12 -28.28 -51.23 -35.04
N ALA A 13 -29.38 -50.87 -34.37
CA ALA A 13 -29.88 -49.50 -34.28
C ALA A 13 -29.98 -49.00 -32.83
N ARG A 14 -29.12 -49.49 -31.93
CA ARG A 14 -29.02 -49.03 -30.53
C ARG A 14 -27.64 -48.49 -30.13
N ALA A 15 -26.72 -48.32 -31.10
CA ALA A 15 -25.39 -47.77 -30.85
C ALA A 15 -25.23 -46.28 -31.21
N ALA A 16 -26.25 -45.63 -31.80
CA ALA A 16 -26.16 -44.24 -32.26
C ALA A 16 -26.97 -43.23 -31.42
N MET A 17 -27.48 -43.63 -30.24
CA MET A 17 -28.32 -42.75 -29.42
C MET A 17 -28.04 -42.89 -27.91
N VAL A 18 -26.76 -43.02 -27.54
CA VAL A 18 -26.28 -42.88 -26.15
C VAL A 18 -25.10 -41.89 -26.04
N ALA A 19 -24.56 -41.39 -27.15
CA ALA A 19 -23.47 -40.41 -27.16
C ALA A 19 -23.96 -38.95 -27.32
N ALA A 20 -25.10 -38.59 -26.72
CA ALA A 20 -25.65 -37.22 -26.80
C ALA A 20 -26.11 -36.65 -25.45
N LEU A 21 -25.64 -37.19 -24.32
CA LEU A 21 -26.12 -36.78 -23.00
C LEU A 21 -25.06 -36.60 -21.91
N LEU A 22 -23.77 -36.46 -22.27
CA LEU A 22 -22.73 -35.94 -21.38
C LEU A 22 -21.75 -35.07 -22.16
N ALA A 23 -22.25 -33.95 -22.68
CA ALA A 23 -21.43 -32.78 -22.94
C ALA A 23 -22.02 -31.61 -22.15
N CYS A 24 -22.22 -31.80 -20.85
CA CYS A 24 -22.10 -30.67 -19.93
C CYS A 24 -20.63 -30.27 -20.00
N ALA A 25 -20.32 -29.36 -20.92
CA ALA A 25 -19.15 -28.52 -20.79
C ALA A 25 -19.29 -27.84 -19.42
N ALA A 26 -18.58 -28.37 -18.43
CA ALA A 26 -18.14 -27.55 -17.33
C ALA A 26 -17.28 -26.48 -17.98
N ALA A 27 -17.89 -25.35 -18.35
CA ALA A 27 -17.17 -24.10 -18.41
C ALA A 27 -16.65 -23.94 -16.98
N ALA A 28 -15.41 -24.38 -16.76
CA ALA A 28 -14.64 -24.01 -15.58
C ALA A 28 -14.80 -22.50 -15.49
N GLY A 29 -15.55 -22.04 -14.49
CA GLY A 29 -15.73 -20.62 -14.25
C GLY A 29 -14.34 -20.04 -14.16
N ALA A 30 -13.97 -19.17 -15.09
CA ALA A 30 -12.78 -18.36 -14.90
C ALA A 30 -13.01 -17.61 -13.58
N ASP A 31 -12.06 -17.71 -12.66
CA ASP A 31 -12.10 -16.90 -11.45
C ASP A 31 -12.33 -15.44 -11.89
N PRO A 32 -13.21 -14.71 -11.18
CA PRO A 32 -13.46 -13.31 -11.53
C PRO A 32 -12.14 -12.56 -11.58
N PRO A 33 -11.93 -11.67 -12.56
CA PRO A 33 -10.65 -10.99 -12.73
C PRO A 33 -10.26 -10.25 -11.45
N ILE A 34 -8.96 -10.28 -11.13
CA ILE A 34 -8.40 -9.56 -9.98
C ILE A 34 -8.81 -8.10 -10.07
N ARG A 35 -9.54 -7.62 -9.06
CA ARG A 35 -10.01 -6.25 -9.00
C ARG A 35 -9.17 -5.44 -8.03
N TYR A 36 -8.39 -4.51 -8.57
CA TYR A 36 -7.73 -3.46 -7.80
C TYR A 36 -8.77 -2.38 -7.47
N ALA A 37 -8.97 -2.13 -6.18
CA ALA A 37 -9.96 -1.21 -5.66
C ALA A 37 -9.32 -0.26 -4.65
N GLN A 38 -9.92 0.92 -4.53
CA GLN A 38 -9.50 1.97 -3.59
C GLN A 38 -10.72 2.65 -2.99
N THR A 39 -10.61 3.07 -1.74
CA THR A 39 -11.59 3.90 -1.03
C THR A 39 -10.85 4.97 -0.24
N ILE A 40 -11.58 5.94 0.30
CA ILE A 40 -11.01 7.05 1.08
C ILE A 40 -11.69 7.05 2.45
N THR A 41 -10.93 7.35 3.51
CA THR A 41 -11.53 7.65 4.82
C THR A 41 -12.21 9.01 4.78
N ASP A 42 -13.42 9.11 5.31
CA ASP A 42 -14.23 10.33 5.26
C ASP A 42 -15.08 10.58 6.52
N ILE A 43 -14.93 9.73 7.55
CA ILE A 43 -15.65 9.90 8.82
C ILE A 43 -14.95 10.89 9.78
N ASN A 44 -13.67 11.16 9.55
CA ASN A 44 -12.83 12.02 10.39
C ASN A 44 -12.19 13.15 9.56
N ARG A 45 -11.28 13.93 10.17
CA ARG A 45 -10.62 15.06 9.50
C ARG A 45 -9.48 14.63 8.57
N VAL A 46 -9.25 13.34 8.37
CA VAL A 46 -8.17 12.81 7.53
C VAL A 46 -8.76 12.08 6.33
N GLY A 47 -8.47 12.58 5.12
CA GLY A 47 -8.75 11.88 3.88
C GLY A 47 -7.60 11.00 3.47
N LEU A 48 -7.60 9.73 3.87
CA LEU A 48 -6.58 8.77 3.48
C LEU A 48 -7.13 7.80 2.43
N SER A 49 -6.51 7.80 1.26
CA SER A 49 -6.75 6.79 0.24
C SER A 49 -6.15 5.45 0.65
N VAL A 50 -6.94 4.38 0.63
CA VAL A 50 -6.51 3.01 0.94
C VAL A 50 -7.00 2.03 -0.12
N SER A 51 -6.12 1.13 -0.54
CA SER A 51 -6.43 0.11 -1.53
C SER A 51 -6.65 -1.29 -0.93
N ASN A 52 -7.19 -2.21 -1.73
CA ASN A 52 -7.23 -3.64 -1.37
C ASN A 52 -5.93 -4.41 -1.65
N TYR A 53 -4.83 -3.71 -1.96
CA TYR A 53 -3.54 -4.31 -2.32
C TYR A 53 -2.35 -3.63 -1.63
N GLY A 54 -2.56 -3.06 -0.46
CA GLY A 54 -1.46 -2.52 0.37
C GLY A 54 -0.88 -1.17 -0.08
N PHE A 55 -1.34 -0.64 -1.22
CA PHE A 55 -1.02 0.72 -1.63
C PHE A 55 -1.87 1.73 -0.86
N ILE A 56 -1.22 2.71 -0.23
CA ILE A 56 -1.84 3.80 0.53
C ILE A 56 -1.54 5.10 -0.20
N GLY A 57 -2.51 6.01 -0.30
CA GLY A 57 -2.46 7.18 -1.19
C GLY A 57 -3.02 6.87 -2.58
N ASN A 58 -3.03 7.86 -3.46
CA ASN A 58 -3.53 7.72 -4.83
C ASN A 58 -2.48 8.05 -5.91
N ASN A 59 -1.21 8.19 -5.48
CA ASN A 59 -0.09 8.60 -6.30
C ASN A 59 -0.29 9.94 -7.03
N PHE A 60 -1.23 10.76 -6.57
CA PHE A 60 -1.68 11.98 -7.24
C PHE A 60 -2.16 11.76 -8.69
N THR A 61 -2.70 10.58 -9.01
CA THR A 61 -3.36 10.32 -10.31
C THR A 61 -4.70 11.05 -10.45
N SER A 62 -5.30 11.46 -9.33
CA SER A 62 -6.50 12.28 -9.26
C SER A 62 -6.36 13.33 -8.16
N ARG A 63 -7.27 14.30 -8.11
CA ARG A 63 -7.33 15.33 -7.06
C ARG A 63 -8.07 14.90 -5.80
N SER A 64 -8.61 13.68 -5.78
CA SER A 64 -9.18 13.10 -4.56
C SER A 64 -8.11 13.02 -3.46
N PRO A 65 -8.51 13.04 -2.19
CA PRO A 65 -7.56 12.93 -1.07
C PRO A 65 -6.60 11.75 -1.24
N SER A 66 -5.29 12.00 -1.20
CA SER A 66 -4.29 10.95 -1.10
C SER A 66 -3.97 10.70 0.38
N PHE A 67 -3.52 11.76 1.05
CA PHE A 67 -3.47 11.90 2.51
C PHE A 67 -3.71 13.37 2.81
N GLU A 68 -4.99 13.76 2.80
CA GLU A 68 -5.42 15.14 2.99
C GLU A 68 -5.73 15.41 4.46
N PHE A 69 -5.18 16.49 5.01
CA PHE A 69 -5.51 16.94 6.36
C PHE A 69 -5.43 18.46 6.49
N PRO A 70 -6.45 19.15 7.03
CA PRO A 70 -7.80 18.64 7.25
C PRO A 70 -8.48 18.25 5.93
N LEU A 71 -9.32 17.23 5.95
CA LEU A 71 -10.10 16.78 4.81
C LEU A 71 -10.97 17.92 4.26
N GLY A 72 -10.86 18.19 2.96
CA GLY A 72 -11.54 19.28 2.27
C GLY A 72 -10.73 20.59 2.19
N SER A 73 -9.59 20.70 2.86
CA SER A 73 -8.75 21.91 2.84
C SER A 73 -7.92 22.06 1.56
N GLY A 74 -7.64 20.96 0.89
CA GLY A 74 -6.68 20.89 -0.22
C GLY A 74 -5.21 20.78 0.20
N PHE A 75 -4.91 20.62 1.49
CA PHE A 75 -3.56 20.30 1.96
C PHE A 75 -3.33 18.79 1.92
N GLU A 76 -2.51 18.35 0.97
CA GLU A 76 -2.07 16.96 0.82
C GLU A 76 -0.73 16.76 1.52
N HIS A 77 -0.50 15.56 2.05
CA HIS A 77 0.69 15.24 2.84
C HIS A 77 1.44 14.00 2.38
N MET A 78 0.92 13.25 1.40
CA MET A 78 1.55 12.01 0.94
C MET A 78 1.10 11.66 -0.47
N ALA A 79 2.04 11.34 -1.35
CA ALA A 79 1.70 10.79 -2.66
C ALA A 79 1.32 9.32 -2.55
N ARG A 80 2.14 8.55 -1.82
CA ARG A 80 1.93 7.13 -1.60
C ARG A 80 2.72 6.56 -0.41
N ALA A 81 2.28 5.42 0.07
CA ALA A 81 2.97 4.58 1.04
C ALA A 81 2.58 3.11 0.84
N GLY A 82 3.34 2.21 1.45
CA GLY A 82 3.05 0.77 1.39
C GLY A 82 3.91 -0.05 2.36
N LEU A 83 3.41 -1.25 2.66
CA LEU A 83 4.11 -2.21 3.51
C LEU A 83 5.22 -2.91 2.71
N TRP A 84 6.40 -3.03 3.31
CA TRP A 84 7.49 -3.89 2.86
C TRP A 84 7.66 -5.03 3.86
N VAL A 85 7.82 -6.25 3.36
CA VAL A 85 8.11 -7.44 4.17
C VAL A 85 9.34 -8.10 3.58
N GLY A 86 10.39 -8.20 4.39
CA GLY A 86 11.64 -8.85 4.01
C GLY A 86 11.97 -9.99 4.96
N ALA A 87 12.42 -11.12 4.43
CA ALA A 87 12.86 -12.27 5.21
C ALA A 87 13.88 -13.08 4.41
N ARG A 88 14.49 -14.08 5.05
CA ARG A 88 15.31 -15.08 4.39
C ARG A 88 14.52 -16.38 4.20
N ASP A 89 14.68 -16.99 3.04
CA ASP A 89 14.14 -18.32 2.75
C ASP A 89 14.96 -19.44 3.43
N VAL A 90 14.59 -20.69 3.14
CA VAL A 90 15.22 -21.90 3.69
C VAL A 90 16.70 -22.06 3.28
N ASP A 91 17.12 -21.41 2.19
CA ASP A 91 18.50 -21.37 1.70
C ASP A 91 19.25 -20.12 2.19
N ALA A 92 18.66 -19.39 3.14
CA ALA A 92 19.14 -18.14 3.72
C ALA A 92 19.26 -16.98 2.72
N VAL A 93 18.60 -17.05 1.56
CA VAL A 93 18.58 -16.00 0.55
C VAL A 93 17.53 -14.94 0.93
N PRO A 94 17.89 -13.63 0.95
CA PRO A 94 16.94 -12.58 1.31
C PRO A 94 16.02 -12.23 0.14
N HIS A 95 14.72 -12.16 0.40
CA HIS A 95 13.70 -11.66 -0.53
C HIS A 95 12.87 -10.55 0.14
N VAL A 96 12.31 -9.63 -0.65
CA VAL A 96 11.50 -8.51 -0.15
C VAL A 96 10.29 -8.25 -1.03
N SER A 97 9.09 -8.44 -0.46
CA SER A 97 7.83 -8.05 -1.07
C SER A 97 7.49 -6.60 -0.71
N THR A 98 7.29 -5.75 -1.71
CA THR A 98 7.19 -4.29 -1.61
C THR A 98 5.82 -3.73 -1.98
N GLY A 99 5.32 -2.78 -1.18
CA GLY A 99 4.06 -2.08 -1.47
C GLY A 99 4.19 -0.81 -2.29
N ILE A 100 5.38 -0.22 -2.32
CA ILE A 100 5.76 0.92 -3.17
C ILE A 100 7.27 0.86 -3.45
N VAL A 101 7.72 1.53 -4.52
CA VAL A 101 9.15 1.83 -4.80
C VAL A 101 9.35 3.33 -4.99
N ASP A 102 10.60 3.79 -5.14
CA ASP A 102 10.86 5.18 -5.54
C ASP A 102 10.59 5.35 -7.04
N GLU A 103 9.76 6.33 -7.40
CA GLU A 103 9.25 6.56 -8.75
C GLU A 103 8.52 7.91 -8.78
N ASN A 104 8.33 8.46 -9.97
CA ASN A 104 7.52 9.66 -10.17
C ASN A 104 6.05 9.44 -9.78
N GLN A 105 5.43 10.49 -9.24
CA GLN A 105 3.99 10.56 -9.05
C GLN A 105 3.21 10.50 -10.39
N GLY A 106 1.92 10.20 -10.31
CA GLY A 106 1.02 10.16 -11.46
C GLY A 106 1.11 8.86 -12.27
N THR A 107 2.03 7.97 -11.93
CA THR A 107 2.11 6.62 -12.52
C THR A 107 0.99 5.71 -11.99
N VAL A 108 0.74 4.62 -12.71
CA VAL A 108 -0.26 3.63 -12.31
C VAL A 108 0.24 2.87 -11.08
N ALA A 109 -0.45 3.05 -9.94
CA ALA A 109 -0.04 2.51 -8.64
C ALA A 109 0.18 0.99 -8.60
N VAL A 110 -0.56 0.22 -9.41
CA VAL A 110 -0.43 -1.25 -9.49
C VAL A 110 0.94 -1.68 -10.02
N ASN A 111 1.63 -0.83 -10.79
CA ASN A 111 2.97 -1.13 -11.30
C ASN A 111 4.08 -0.88 -10.26
N SER A 112 3.76 -0.25 -9.14
CA SER A 112 4.73 0.10 -8.10
C SER A 112 4.70 -0.86 -6.89
N THR A 113 3.89 -1.92 -6.95
CA THR A 113 3.65 -2.86 -5.84
C THR A 113 3.74 -4.31 -6.29
N GLU A 114 4.24 -5.16 -5.40
CA GLU A 114 4.32 -6.61 -5.54
C GLU A 114 3.12 -7.32 -4.88
N TRP A 115 2.25 -6.57 -4.19
CA TRP A 115 1.05 -7.12 -3.55
C TRP A 115 -0.12 -7.28 -4.52
N THR A 116 -0.76 -8.45 -4.50
CA THR A 116 -1.97 -8.79 -5.24
C THR A 116 -3.16 -8.94 -4.30
N PRO A 117 -4.31 -8.28 -4.56
CA PRO A 117 -5.51 -8.50 -3.78
C PRO A 117 -5.94 -9.98 -3.85
N THR A 118 -6.24 -10.57 -2.70
CA THR A 118 -6.86 -11.91 -2.64
C THR A 118 -8.40 -11.82 -2.60
N GLY A 119 -8.94 -10.61 -2.44
CA GLY A 119 -10.37 -10.32 -2.52
C GLY A 119 -10.67 -9.12 -3.41
N ASN A 120 -11.86 -9.13 -4.03
CA ASN A 120 -12.27 -8.14 -5.04
C ASN A 120 -12.92 -6.85 -4.47
N ALA A 121 -12.91 -6.69 -3.15
CA ALA A 121 -13.53 -5.55 -2.48
C ALA A 121 -12.79 -5.18 -1.19
N ILE A 122 -12.97 -3.92 -0.79
CA ILE A 122 -12.64 -3.44 0.55
C ILE A 122 -13.91 -3.56 1.39
N LEU A 123 -13.87 -4.41 2.41
CA LEU A 123 -14.98 -4.56 3.35
C LEU A 123 -15.06 -3.33 4.24
N LYS A 124 -16.26 -2.77 4.39
CA LYS A 124 -16.54 -1.62 5.24
C LYS A 124 -17.30 -2.08 6.48
N ARG A 125 -16.92 -1.59 7.65
CA ARG A 125 -17.66 -1.79 8.90
C ARG A 125 -17.71 -0.48 9.70
N SER A 126 -18.70 -0.35 10.57
CA SER A 126 -18.81 0.78 11.48
C SER A 126 -19.36 0.32 12.83
N ARG A 127 -18.87 0.89 13.92
CA ARG A 127 -19.45 0.68 15.26
C ARG A 127 -20.70 1.52 15.53
N ILE A 128 -21.03 2.45 14.62
CA ILE A 128 -22.19 3.34 14.74
C ILE A 128 -23.48 2.54 14.47
N ALA A 129 -24.36 2.45 15.46
CA ALA A 129 -25.52 1.56 15.45
C ALA A 129 -26.51 1.77 14.28
N ASN A 130 -26.64 3.01 13.77
CA ASN A 130 -27.54 3.34 12.65
C ASN A 130 -26.82 3.40 11.28
N SER A 131 -25.54 2.99 11.22
CA SER A 131 -24.81 2.88 9.95
C SER A 131 -25.32 1.70 9.12
N SER A 132 -25.42 1.86 7.80
CA SER A 132 -25.77 0.77 6.88
C SER A 132 -24.73 -0.36 6.84
N VAL A 133 -23.52 -0.09 7.34
CA VAL A 133 -22.43 -1.05 7.50
C VAL A 133 -22.12 -1.32 8.98
N TYR A 134 -23.12 -1.17 9.86
CA TYR A 134 -22.97 -1.49 11.27
C TYR A 134 -22.50 -2.93 11.48
N SER A 135 -21.55 -3.12 12.38
CA SER A 135 -21.05 -4.43 12.78
C SER A 135 -20.64 -4.41 14.25
N PRO A 136 -21.06 -5.39 15.07
CA PRO A 136 -20.60 -5.48 16.47
C PRO A 136 -19.10 -5.73 16.58
N ASP A 137 -18.47 -6.30 15.55
CA ASP A 137 -17.02 -6.53 15.48
C ASP A 137 -16.21 -5.30 15.02
N ALA A 138 -16.87 -4.18 14.72
CA ALA A 138 -16.19 -2.97 14.28
C ALA A 138 -15.44 -2.30 15.43
N ILE A 139 -14.21 -1.85 15.17
CA ILE A 139 -13.37 -1.20 16.19
C ILE A 139 -13.62 0.32 16.18
N SER A 140 -13.83 0.91 15.01
CA SER A 140 -13.93 2.36 14.83
C SER A 140 -15.22 2.79 14.13
N ASP A 141 -15.38 4.10 13.94
CA ASP A 141 -16.55 4.68 13.28
C ASP A 141 -16.53 4.37 11.77
N GLN A 142 -15.34 4.13 11.21
CA GLN A 142 -15.14 3.64 9.85
C GLN A 142 -13.94 2.68 9.79
N ASP A 143 -14.24 1.40 9.64
CA ASP A 143 -13.25 0.36 9.39
C ASP A 143 -13.20 0.03 7.91
N PHE A 144 -11.99 -0.08 7.36
CA PHE A 144 -11.74 -0.70 6.06
C PHE A 144 -10.88 -1.95 6.23
N LEU A 145 -11.30 -3.06 5.63
CA LEU A 145 -10.61 -4.34 5.73
C LEU A 145 -10.38 -4.94 4.34
N CYS A 146 -9.17 -5.43 4.12
CA CYS A 146 -8.81 -6.15 2.90
C CYS A 146 -7.72 -7.18 3.18
N THR A 147 -7.50 -8.06 2.20
CA THR A 147 -6.43 -9.06 2.23
C THR A 147 -5.73 -9.07 0.89
N PHE A 148 -4.41 -9.18 0.93
CA PHE A 148 -3.55 -9.26 -0.24
C PHE A 148 -2.36 -10.14 0.08
N ALA A 149 -1.74 -10.70 -0.95
CA ALA A 149 -0.57 -11.58 -0.84
C ALA A 149 0.48 -11.17 -1.86
N ASP A 150 1.70 -11.67 -1.71
CA ASP A 150 2.78 -11.47 -2.67
C ASP A 150 2.78 -12.52 -3.80
N GLU A 151 1.72 -13.29 -3.92
CA GLU A 151 1.45 -14.18 -5.05
C GLU A 151 0.32 -13.60 -5.93
N PRO A 152 0.34 -13.76 -7.26
CA PRO A 152 1.40 -14.38 -8.05
C PRO A 152 2.65 -13.50 -8.15
N ALA A 153 3.81 -14.13 -8.29
CA ALA A 153 5.07 -13.45 -8.63
C ALA A 153 4.88 -12.51 -9.83
N ARG A 154 5.43 -11.29 -9.72
CA ARG A 154 5.35 -10.27 -10.77
C ARG A 154 6.69 -10.08 -11.48
N GLY A 155 6.63 -9.87 -12.79
CA GLY A 155 7.79 -9.37 -13.53
C GLY A 155 8.16 -7.94 -13.08
N PRO A 156 9.38 -7.47 -13.39
CA PRO A 156 9.78 -6.11 -13.08
C PRO A 156 8.85 -5.12 -13.79
N SER A 157 8.21 -4.24 -13.03
CA SER A 157 7.36 -3.16 -13.54
C SER A 157 7.72 -1.81 -12.92
N GLY A 158 7.56 -0.72 -13.68
CA GLY A 158 7.88 0.63 -13.20
C GLY A 158 9.35 0.78 -12.86
N GLN A 159 9.66 1.07 -11.59
CA GLN A 159 11.01 1.21 -11.05
C GLN A 159 11.47 0.00 -10.20
N GLN A 160 10.73 -1.12 -10.27
CA GLN A 160 11.20 -2.39 -9.72
C GLN A 160 12.41 -2.88 -10.54
N GLY A 161 13.53 -3.13 -9.87
CA GLY A 161 14.79 -3.46 -10.56
C GLY A 161 14.97 -4.92 -10.93
N GLU A 162 14.15 -5.81 -10.37
CA GLU A 162 14.23 -7.25 -10.62
C GLU A 162 12.85 -7.92 -10.60
N ALA A 163 12.81 -9.18 -11.04
CA ALA A 163 11.62 -9.99 -10.93
C ALA A 163 11.35 -10.33 -9.46
N HIS A 164 10.10 -10.20 -9.06
CA HIS A 164 9.67 -10.47 -7.70
C HIS A 164 9.77 -11.96 -7.39
N THR A 165 10.41 -12.29 -6.27
CA THR A 165 10.43 -13.63 -5.68
C THR A 165 9.54 -13.63 -4.44
N PRO A 166 8.34 -14.23 -4.47
CA PRO A 166 7.43 -14.22 -3.34
C PRO A 166 8.01 -14.90 -2.10
N LEU A 167 7.67 -14.36 -0.93
CA LEU A 167 7.90 -14.95 0.39
C LEU A 167 6.75 -15.88 0.81
N ASP A 168 5.71 -16.04 -0.03
CA ASP A 168 4.46 -16.72 0.29
C ASP A 168 3.77 -16.13 1.54
N VAL A 169 3.67 -14.79 1.64
CA VAL A 169 3.05 -14.11 2.77
C VAL A 169 1.70 -13.49 2.40
N GLU A 170 0.72 -13.70 3.28
CA GLU A 170 -0.59 -13.04 3.23
C GLU A 170 -0.65 -11.91 4.26
N ILE A 171 -1.14 -10.76 3.82
CA ILE A 171 -1.35 -9.57 4.64
C ILE A 171 -2.83 -9.33 4.82
N ARG A 172 -3.29 -9.26 6.07
CA ARG A 172 -4.59 -8.68 6.40
C ARG A 172 -4.38 -7.24 6.84
N GLN A 173 -4.91 -6.31 6.06
CA GLN A 173 -4.88 -4.88 6.38
C GLN A 173 -6.22 -4.46 6.98
N SER A 174 -6.17 -3.73 8.09
CA SER A 174 -7.30 -3.00 8.65
C SER A 174 -6.94 -1.53 8.79
N THR A 175 -7.89 -0.65 8.49
CA THR A 175 -7.78 0.80 8.66
C THR A 175 -8.89 1.26 9.59
N PHE A 176 -8.58 2.14 10.55
CA PHE A 176 -9.52 2.62 11.57
C PHE A 176 -9.55 4.15 11.61
N ALA A 177 -10.75 4.73 11.54
CA ALA A 177 -11.00 6.16 11.65
C ALA A 177 -12.15 6.42 12.64
N PHE A 178 -11.98 7.45 13.47
CA PHE A 178 -12.90 7.80 14.55
C PHE A 178 -13.42 9.22 14.36
N SER A 179 -14.69 9.45 14.67
CA SER A 179 -15.32 10.78 14.57
C SER A 179 -15.31 11.56 15.89
N LEU A 180 -14.68 11.02 16.93
CA LEU A 180 -14.56 11.69 18.23
C LEU A 180 -13.46 12.77 18.13
N PRO A 181 -13.67 14.00 18.66
CA PRO A 181 -12.67 15.08 18.57
C PRO A 181 -11.27 14.72 19.07
N ALA A 182 -11.16 13.80 20.04
CA ALA A 182 -9.86 13.34 20.56
C ALA A 182 -9.10 12.40 19.60
N ALA A 183 -9.75 11.91 18.53
CA ALA A 183 -9.22 10.90 17.62
C ALA A 183 -9.54 11.17 16.13
N GLU A 184 -10.06 12.36 15.80
CA GLU A 184 -10.46 12.70 14.44
C GLU A 184 -9.31 13.15 13.53
N ASP A 185 -8.11 13.36 14.10
CA ASP A 185 -6.93 13.88 13.40
C ASP A 185 -5.92 12.78 13.00
N PHE A 186 -6.27 11.50 13.10
CA PHE A 186 -5.42 10.40 12.64
C PHE A 186 -6.22 9.22 12.10
N VAL A 187 -5.54 8.39 11.29
CA VAL A 187 -6.04 7.09 10.84
C VAL A 187 -5.04 6.02 11.28
N VAL A 188 -5.53 4.92 11.84
CA VAL A 188 -4.68 3.80 12.26
C VAL A 188 -4.69 2.73 11.18
N LEU A 189 -3.49 2.30 10.76
CA LEU A 189 -3.33 1.12 9.90
C LEU A 189 -2.80 -0.03 10.76
N ARG A 190 -3.41 -1.21 10.60
CA ARG A 190 -2.98 -2.46 11.21
C ARG A 190 -2.71 -3.48 10.12
N PHE A 191 -1.57 -4.13 10.21
CA PHE A 191 -1.16 -5.21 9.32
C PHE A 191 -0.94 -6.48 10.12
N GLU A 192 -1.56 -7.57 9.70
CA GLU A 192 -1.27 -8.92 10.19
C GLU A 192 -0.57 -9.68 9.07
N VAL A 193 0.68 -10.08 9.30
CA VAL A 193 1.51 -10.82 8.34
C VAL A 193 1.42 -12.30 8.66
N THR A 194 1.00 -13.12 7.71
CA THR A 194 0.88 -14.58 7.86
C THR A 194 1.77 -15.25 6.82
N ASN A 195 2.75 -16.03 7.28
CA ASN A 195 3.50 -16.92 6.39
C ASN A 195 2.60 -18.09 5.96
N ARG A 196 2.46 -18.30 4.65
CA ARG A 196 1.68 -19.38 4.02
C ARG A 196 2.56 -20.44 3.36
N GLY A 197 3.86 -20.17 3.18
CA GLY A 197 4.81 -21.04 2.52
C GLY A 197 5.80 -21.72 3.48
N GLN A 198 7.03 -21.85 3.01
CA GLN A 198 8.12 -22.47 3.77
C GLN A 198 8.53 -21.62 4.99
N PRO A 199 9.18 -22.21 6.00
CA PRO A 199 9.73 -21.44 7.12
C PRO A 199 10.66 -20.32 6.63
N LEU A 200 10.43 -19.12 7.16
CA LEU A 200 11.26 -17.93 6.91
C LEU A 200 12.05 -17.59 8.17
N SER A 201 13.26 -17.06 8.02
CA SER A 201 14.06 -16.52 9.13
C SER A 201 14.30 -15.02 8.98
N ASP A 202 14.67 -14.37 10.08
CA ASP A 202 15.08 -12.95 10.10
C ASP A 202 14.06 -12.00 9.44
N LEU A 203 12.79 -12.09 9.87
CA LEU A 203 11.71 -11.26 9.36
C LEU A 203 11.88 -9.79 9.78
N TYR A 204 11.82 -8.88 8.79
CA TYR A 204 11.73 -7.44 8.98
C TYR A 204 10.50 -6.87 8.26
N VAL A 205 9.86 -5.90 8.90
CA VAL A 205 8.68 -5.22 8.36
C VAL A 205 8.94 -3.72 8.32
N GLY A 206 8.76 -3.12 7.15
CA GLY A 206 8.91 -1.68 6.93
C GLY A 206 7.61 -1.06 6.45
N PHE A 207 7.36 0.19 6.80
CA PHE A 207 6.31 0.99 6.18
C PHE A 207 6.99 2.15 5.45
N TYR A 208 7.09 2.04 4.13
CA TYR A 208 7.70 3.07 3.31
C TYR A 208 6.63 4.09 2.93
N ALA A 209 6.88 5.37 3.20
CA ALA A 209 5.99 6.47 2.86
C ALA A 209 6.75 7.61 2.16
N GLN A 210 6.21 8.07 1.05
CA GLN A 210 6.63 9.29 0.37
C GLN A 210 5.75 10.46 0.84
N LEU A 211 6.08 10.96 2.04
CA LEU A 211 5.44 12.13 2.62
C LEU A 211 5.90 13.40 1.91
N VAL A 212 4.93 14.21 1.48
CA VAL A 212 5.12 15.45 0.74
C VAL A 212 3.95 16.39 1.04
N SER A 213 4.17 17.37 1.90
CA SER A 213 3.16 18.37 2.22
C SER A 213 3.03 19.43 1.13
N GLY A 214 1.81 19.83 0.79
CA GLY A 214 1.58 20.88 -0.20
C GLY A 214 0.12 21.29 -0.37
N ASN A 215 -0.10 22.44 -0.99
CA ASN A 215 -1.44 22.97 -1.26
C ASN A 215 -1.87 22.65 -2.69
N LYS A 216 -2.77 21.67 -2.85
CA LYS A 216 -3.26 21.22 -4.17
C LYS A 216 -4.05 22.31 -4.91
N ASN A 217 -4.64 23.26 -4.18
CA ASN A 217 -5.43 24.36 -4.77
C ASN A 217 -4.55 25.41 -5.46
N ALA A 218 -3.24 25.41 -5.21
CA ALA A 218 -2.30 26.27 -5.91
C ALA A 218 -1.89 25.75 -7.30
N TYR A 219 -2.42 24.60 -7.75
CA TYR A 219 -2.03 23.94 -9.00
C TYR A 219 -3.22 23.87 -9.97
N GLY A 220 -3.10 24.58 -11.10
CA GLY A 220 -4.06 24.50 -12.20
C GLY A 220 -3.93 23.23 -13.07
N THR A 221 -2.76 22.57 -13.02
CA THR A 221 -2.50 21.27 -13.64
C THR A 221 -2.04 20.28 -12.57
N TRP A 222 -2.43 19.01 -12.72
CA TRP A 222 -2.19 17.97 -11.73
C TRP A 222 -1.56 16.75 -12.40
N PRO A 223 -0.54 16.09 -11.80
CA PRO A 223 0.02 16.26 -10.45
C PRO A 223 0.98 17.46 -10.26
N PRO A 224 1.42 17.78 -9.02
CA PRO A 224 2.43 18.82 -8.78
C PRO A 224 3.80 18.36 -9.26
N SER A 225 4.40 19.06 -10.22
CA SER A 225 5.63 18.65 -10.91
C SER A 225 6.58 19.84 -11.04
N ALA A 226 7.82 19.61 -11.50
CA ALA A 226 8.75 20.70 -11.78
C ALA A 226 8.20 21.72 -12.80
N THR A 227 7.30 21.28 -13.69
CA THR A 227 6.72 22.10 -14.77
C THR A 227 5.27 22.54 -14.50
N SER A 228 4.69 22.21 -13.33
CA SER A 228 3.32 22.59 -12.97
C SER A 228 3.26 23.37 -11.66
N GLY A 229 2.36 24.35 -11.62
CA GLY A 229 2.09 25.18 -10.44
C GLY A 229 3.36 25.73 -9.77
N PRO A 230 3.37 25.86 -8.43
CA PRO A 230 4.54 26.28 -7.66
C PRO A 230 5.75 25.33 -7.65
N GLY A 231 5.79 24.26 -8.46
CA GLY A 231 6.89 23.30 -8.56
C GLY A 231 6.67 21.98 -7.78
N SER A 232 7.62 21.04 -7.88
CA SER A 232 7.52 19.74 -7.19
C SER A 232 7.56 19.88 -5.67
N TRP A 233 6.77 19.06 -4.96
CA TRP A 233 6.76 19.01 -3.49
C TRP A 233 7.86 18.11 -2.91
N TYR A 234 8.42 17.20 -3.70
CA TYR A 234 9.44 16.23 -3.25
C TYR A 234 10.76 16.86 -2.79
N TYR A 235 11.01 18.11 -3.20
CA TYR A 235 12.17 18.90 -2.78
C TYR A 235 11.81 20.01 -1.77
N LYS A 236 10.58 19.97 -1.24
CA LYS A 236 9.99 21.01 -0.38
C LYS A 236 9.55 20.47 0.98
N VAL A 237 10.42 19.67 1.57
CA VAL A 237 10.15 18.87 2.76
C VAL A 237 10.99 19.38 3.92
N TYR A 238 10.35 19.71 5.03
CA TYR A 238 10.99 19.86 6.34
C TYR A 238 10.59 18.66 7.20
N ALA A 239 11.54 17.77 7.42
CA ALA A 239 11.36 16.56 8.21
C ALA A 239 12.04 16.69 9.57
N ASP A 240 11.43 16.08 10.59
CA ASP A 240 11.97 15.99 11.93
C ASP A 240 11.50 14.69 12.60
N TYR A 241 12.25 14.21 13.59
CA TYR A 241 11.85 13.07 14.40
C TYR A 241 11.66 13.50 15.85
N ASP A 242 10.39 13.54 16.30
CA ASP A 242 10.07 13.80 17.71
C ASP A 242 10.35 12.52 18.51
N THR A 243 11.51 12.50 19.18
CA THR A 243 11.96 11.37 20.00
C THR A 243 11.06 11.10 21.20
N THR A 244 10.41 12.13 21.75
CA THR A 244 9.53 11.99 22.93
C THR A 244 8.23 11.30 22.55
N ARG A 245 7.69 11.61 21.38
CA ARG A 245 6.46 11.00 20.86
C ARG A 245 6.72 9.77 19.98
N ARG A 246 7.98 9.55 19.59
CA ARG A 246 8.42 8.54 18.60
C ARG A 246 7.69 8.69 17.27
N VAL A 247 7.61 9.93 16.79
CA VAL A 247 6.88 10.31 15.58
C VAL A 247 7.86 10.89 14.58
N TYR A 248 7.91 10.31 13.39
CA TYR A 248 8.44 11.03 12.24
C TYR A 248 7.39 12.05 11.82
N ARG A 249 7.79 13.31 11.65
CA ARG A 249 6.90 14.39 11.24
C ARG A 249 7.47 15.15 10.06
N GLU A 250 6.58 15.59 9.20
CA GLU A 250 6.90 16.33 7.98
C GLU A 250 6.01 17.55 7.86
N HIS A 251 6.57 18.59 7.27
CA HIS A 251 5.89 19.83 6.94
C HIS A 251 6.44 20.41 5.65
N PHE A 252 5.59 21.15 4.93
CA PHE A 252 6.02 21.89 3.75
C PHE A 252 7.13 22.89 4.11
N CYS A 253 8.16 22.93 3.29
CA CYS A 253 9.18 23.96 3.36
C CYS A 253 9.68 24.35 1.98
N GLN A 254 9.71 25.65 1.68
CA GLN A 254 10.01 26.13 0.33
C GLN A 254 11.41 25.71 -0.14
N GLN A 255 12.42 25.76 0.74
CA GLN A 255 13.81 25.37 0.48
C GLN A 255 14.62 25.38 1.78
N ALA A 256 15.86 24.86 1.72
CA ALA A 256 16.85 25.02 2.78
C ALA A 256 17.29 26.50 2.93
N PRO A 257 17.78 26.94 4.11
CA PRO A 257 17.95 26.18 5.35
C PRO A 257 16.62 25.94 6.10
N TYR A 258 16.52 24.80 6.76
CA TYR A 258 15.37 24.39 7.56
C TYR A 258 15.57 24.76 9.05
N PRO A 259 14.58 25.34 9.76
CA PRO A 259 13.27 25.79 9.29
C PRO A 259 13.28 27.22 8.70
N GLY A 260 14.43 27.91 8.64
CA GLY A 260 14.52 29.35 8.37
C GLY A 260 13.88 29.82 7.05
N SER A 261 13.87 28.98 6.01
CA SER A 261 13.24 29.27 4.71
C SER A 261 11.88 28.58 4.50
N CYS A 262 11.26 28.07 5.57
CA CYS A 262 9.96 27.42 5.46
C CYS A 262 8.82 28.44 5.45
N ASN A 263 8.11 28.52 4.32
CA ASN A 263 6.81 29.18 4.26
C ASN A 263 5.73 28.29 4.87
N LEU A 264 5.71 28.21 6.21
CA LEU A 264 4.80 27.33 6.94
C LEU A 264 3.32 27.68 6.68
N ALA A 265 3.01 28.93 6.33
CA ALA A 265 1.64 29.35 6.02
C ALA A 265 1.11 28.79 4.69
N TYR A 266 1.98 28.31 3.79
CA TYR A 266 1.57 27.77 2.49
C TYR A 266 0.79 26.46 2.59
N CYS A 267 1.23 25.58 3.50
CA CYS A 267 0.54 24.36 3.90
C CYS A 267 0.72 24.24 5.42
N PRO A 268 -0.17 24.86 6.23
CA PRO A 268 -0.02 24.98 7.68
C PRO A 268 0.02 23.68 8.51
N PRO A 269 -0.64 22.57 8.11
CA PRO A 269 -0.65 21.37 8.94
C PRO A 269 0.67 20.60 8.89
N TRP A 270 1.06 20.05 10.04
CA TRP A 270 2.06 18.99 10.13
C TRP A 270 1.40 17.63 9.91
N VAL A 271 2.13 16.72 9.27
CA VAL A 271 1.78 15.30 9.20
C VAL A 271 2.80 14.47 9.95
N GLY A 272 2.44 13.26 10.38
CA GLY A 272 3.43 12.33 10.91
C GLY A 272 3.01 10.87 10.84
N LEU A 273 4.01 10.01 11.04
CA LEU A 273 3.87 8.55 11.10
C LEU A 273 4.46 8.04 12.42
N ARG A 274 3.76 7.09 13.02
CA ARG A 274 4.12 6.49 14.30
C ARG A 274 3.82 4.99 14.31
N LEU A 275 4.82 4.19 14.70
CA LEU A 275 4.60 2.80 15.05
C LEU A 275 3.99 2.73 16.47
N LEU A 276 2.73 2.31 16.56
CA LEU A 276 1.98 2.30 17.82
C LEU A 276 2.28 1.06 18.68
N ALA A 277 2.27 -0.11 18.07
CA ALA A 277 2.42 -1.39 18.77
C ALA A 277 2.82 -2.51 17.79
N THR A 278 3.28 -3.61 18.36
CA THR A 278 3.49 -4.89 17.66
C THR A 278 2.90 -6.02 18.49
N ARG A 279 2.61 -7.14 17.83
CA ARG A 279 2.14 -8.40 18.44
C ARG A 279 2.74 -9.59 17.67
N PRO A 280 2.93 -10.76 18.31
CA PRO A 280 2.56 -11.08 19.70
C PRO A 280 3.52 -10.50 20.75
N THR A 281 4.76 -10.21 20.37
CA THR A 281 5.76 -9.57 21.26
C THR A 281 5.57 -8.05 21.28
N PRO A 282 5.83 -7.38 22.41
CA PRO A 282 5.70 -5.93 22.51
C PRO A 282 6.77 -5.19 21.71
N LEU A 283 6.49 -3.90 21.45
CA LEU A 283 7.38 -3.00 20.73
C LEU A 283 8.72 -2.74 21.44
N SER A 284 8.79 -2.94 22.77
CA SER A 284 10.04 -2.87 23.54
C SER A 284 11.06 -3.93 23.12
N ASP A 285 10.59 -5.05 22.58
CA ASP A 285 11.42 -6.21 22.22
C ASP A 285 11.76 -6.19 20.73
N LYS A 286 11.67 -5.02 20.11
CA LYS A 286 11.89 -4.83 18.67
C LYS A 286 12.95 -3.77 18.46
N THR A 287 13.91 -4.09 17.61
CA THR A 287 14.74 -3.07 16.99
C THR A 287 13.88 -2.33 15.97
N VAL A 288 13.78 -1.02 16.11
CA VAL A 288 13.15 -0.14 15.13
C VAL A 288 14.27 0.57 14.39
N SER A 289 14.11 0.79 13.09
CA SER A 289 15.04 1.58 12.28
C SER A 289 14.29 2.70 11.59
N PHE A 290 14.97 3.81 11.33
CA PHE A 290 14.44 4.90 10.51
C PHE A 290 15.39 5.14 9.35
N ASN A 291 14.86 4.97 8.14
CA ASN A 291 15.57 5.19 6.90
C ASN A 291 14.88 6.27 6.08
N TRP A 292 15.66 7.08 5.38
CA TRP A 292 15.19 8.01 4.35
C TRP A 292 16.34 8.34 3.40
N TRP A 293 15.96 8.97 2.31
CA TRP A 293 16.84 9.42 1.26
C TRP A 293 16.15 10.58 0.52
N SER A 294 16.94 11.39 -0.18
CA SER A 294 16.40 12.36 -1.12
C SER A 294 15.62 11.64 -2.21
N PHE A 295 14.48 12.21 -2.63
CA PHE A 295 13.72 11.71 -3.77
C PHE A 295 14.63 11.55 -4.98
N SER A 296 14.80 10.29 -5.41
CA SER A 296 15.78 9.90 -6.43
C SER A 296 15.25 8.75 -7.29
N PRO A 297 14.19 8.99 -8.09
CA PRO A 297 13.69 7.99 -9.04
C PRO A 297 14.82 7.46 -9.93
N GLY A 298 14.89 6.14 -10.07
CA GLY A 298 15.94 5.46 -10.84
C GLY A 298 17.24 5.19 -10.08
N ASP A 299 17.35 5.57 -8.80
CA ASP A 299 18.48 5.19 -7.96
C ASP A 299 18.54 3.66 -7.80
N THR A 300 19.67 3.08 -8.23
CA THR A 300 19.91 1.64 -8.24
C THR A 300 20.28 1.08 -6.87
N ALA A 301 20.45 1.92 -5.84
CA ALA A 301 20.84 1.49 -4.50
C ALA A 301 19.74 0.75 -3.73
N ARG A 302 18.50 0.70 -4.26
CA ARG A 302 17.31 0.14 -3.60
C ARG A 302 16.43 -0.68 -4.55
N GLN A 303 17.05 -1.29 -5.55
CA GLN A 303 16.36 -1.94 -6.67
C GLN A 303 16.24 -3.46 -6.51
N THR A 304 17.20 -4.08 -5.82
CA THR A 304 17.22 -5.52 -5.56
C THR A 304 16.80 -5.84 -4.13
N ASP A 305 16.34 -7.05 -3.89
CA ASP A 305 15.90 -7.58 -2.62
C ASP A 305 17.04 -7.63 -1.61
N VAL A 306 18.26 -7.94 -2.05
CA VAL A 306 19.45 -7.83 -1.19
C VAL A 306 19.62 -6.40 -0.65
N GLN A 307 19.43 -5.39 -1.49
CA GLN A 307 19.55 -3.98 -1.09
C GLN A 307 18.38 -3.52 -0.23
N LYS A 308 17.14 -3.85 -0.62
CA LYS A 308 15.93 -3.53 0.14
C LYS A 308 15.97 -4.19 1.52
N TYR A 309 16.41 -5.45 1.60
CA TYR A 309 16.55 -6.20 2.84
C TYR A 309 17.61 -5.56 3.73
N ALA A 310 18.75 -5.13 3.18
CA ALA A 310 19.77 -4.41 3.93
C ALA A 310 19.26 -3.09 4.54
N LEU A 311 18.30 -2.40 3.88
CA LEU A 311 17.64 -1.23 4.48
C LEU A 311 16.75 -1.61 5.67
N LEU A 312 15.96 -2.68 5.53
CA LEU A 312 15.08 -3.17 6.59
C LEU A 312 15.85 -3.69 7.79
N ALA A 313 16.96 -4.40 7.57
CA ALA A 313 17.70 -5.12 8.59
C ALA A 313 18.78 -4.28 9.32
N ASN A 314 19.05 -3.04 8.89
CA ASN A 314 20.22 -2.31 9.38
C ASN A 314 20.16 -1.90 10.87
N GLY A 315 18.96 -1.86 11.47
CA GLY A 315 18.76 -1.48 12.87
C GLY A 315 19.20 -0.06 13.23
N ARG A 316 19.48 0.80 12.24
CA ARG A 316 19.99 2.15 12.45
C ARG A 316 18.85 3.16 12.50
N HIS A 317 18.93 4.09 13.44
CA HIS A 317 18.19 5.34 13.39
C HIS A 317 19.08 6.36 12.67
N LEU A 318 18.69 6.78 11.47
CA LEU A 318 19.26 8.02 10.93
C LEU A 318 18.64 9.23 11.69
N ASP A 319 19.11 10.48 11.50
CA ASP A 319 18.38 11.74 11.85
C ASP A 319 17.87 12.52 10.61
N PRO A 320 16.54 12.74 10.41
CA PRO A 320 16.02 13.14 9.08
C PRO A 320 16.51 14.51 8.63
N ARG A 321 17.06 15.28 9.58
CA ARG A 321 17.69 16.57 9.36
C ARG A 321 19.06 16.47 8.66
N ASP A 322 19.68 15.29 8.66
CA ASP A 322 20.94 15.01 7.97
C ASP A 322 20.79 14.90 6.45
N CYS A 323 19.56 14.77 5.95
CA CYS A 323 19.28 14.71 4.52
C CYS A 323 18.60 15.99 4.05
N ILE A 324 19.26 16.70 3.13
CA ILE A 324 18.69 17.86 2.44
C ILE A 324 18.02 17.35 1.15
N PRO A 325 16.69 17.50 0.98
CA PRO A 325 16.02 17.14 -0.26
C PRO A 325 16.68 17.78 -1.49
N GLY A 326 16.99 16.98 -2.51
CA GLY A 326 17.68 17.43 -3.72
C GLY A 326 19.20 17.60 -3.58
N GLY A 327 19.74 17.41 -2.36
CA GLY A 327 21.16 17.26 -2.10
C GLY A 327 21.55 15.79 -1.89
N ASN A 328 22.87 15.55 -1.75
CA ASN A 328 23.38 14.23 -1.37
C ASN A 328 23.05 13.97 0.11
N CYS A 329 22.41 12.84 0.39
CA CYS A 329 22.35 12.27 1.73
C CYS A 329 23.73 11.72 2.09
N THR A 330 24.69 12.57 2.42
CA THR A 330 26.01 12.11 2.88
C THR A 330 25.89 11.59 4.30
N ARG A 331 25.69 10.27 4.46
CA ARG A 331 25.93 9.63 5.75
C ARG A 331 27.44 9.46 5.91
N ALA A 332 28.07 10.30 6.72
CA ALA A 332 29.31 9.95 7.39
C ALA A 332 29.50 10.83 8.64
N ARG A 333 28.83 10.48 9.74
CA ARG A 333 29.54 10.50 11.02
C ARG A 333 29.28 9.18 11.75
N PRO A 334 30.35 8.49 12.18
CA PRO A 334 30.28 7.22 12.90
C PRO A 334 29.56 7.36 14.24
#